data_AF-A0A3A9UW80-F1
#
_entry.id   AF-A0A3A9UW80-F1
#
_cell.length_a   1.000
_cell.length_b   1.000
_cell.length_c   1.000
_cell.angle_alpha   90.00
_cell.angle_beta   90.00
_cell.angle_gamma   90.00
#
_symmetry.space_group_name_H-M   'P 1'
#
loop_
_entity.id
_entity.type
_entity.pdbx_description
1 polymer ?
#
loop_
_entity_poly.entity_id
_entity_poly.type
_entity_poly.pdbx_seq_one_letter_code
_entity_poly.pdbx_strand_id
1 'polypeptide(L)'
;MKNVGWLILTVLFLVLGVHKLNRDTISDKHLFGITGVIKSINCASGSKDGPPSLQLETVDGLRHISLLEEFSFRTNCDEKKNSLVGKSAVASVLSESAESQSAYQFELEGREIYSLEDVENSDKETGFALILLSLVMVVSLFLRSKNDT
;
A
#
# COMPACT_ATOMS: atom_id res chain seq x y z
N MET A 1 30.13 4.71 19.53
CA MET A 1 29.53 5.35 18.33
C MET A 1 28.49 4.46 17.62
N LYS A 2 28.67 3.14 17.46
CA LYS A 2 27.66 2.26 16.79
C LYS A 2 26.28 2.26 17.46
N ASN A 3 26.20 2.34 18.79
CA ASN A 3 24.92 2.28 19.52
C ASN A 3 24.06 3.54 19.36
N VAL A 4 24.67 4.71 19.06
CA VAL A 4 23.96 5.98 18.87
C VAL A 4 23.18 5.97 17.56
N GLY A 5 23.77 5.46 16.46
CA GLY A 5 23.08 5.31 15.19
C GLY A 5 21.91 4.33 15.26
N TRP A 6 22.06 3.22 15.99
CA TRP A 6 20.99 2.26 16.21
C TRP A 6 19.84 2.83 17.06
N LEU A 7 20.17 3.64 18.08
CA LEU A 7 19.15 4.35 18.88
C LEU A 7 18.33 5.31 18.02
N ILE A 8 18.99 6.14 17.20
CA ILE A 8 18.32 7.08 16.29
C ILE A 8 17.39 6.34 15.32
N LEU A 9 17.87 5.25 14.71
CA LEU A 9 17.06 4.42 13.81
C LEU A 9 15.84 3.81 14.52
N THR A 10 16.00 3.41 15.77
CA THR A 10 14.92 2.83 16.57
C THR A 10 13.82 3.85 16.85
N VAL A 11 14.17 5.08 17.27
CA VAL A 11 13.14 6.10 17.50
C VAL A 11 12.50 6.55 16.19
N LEU A 12 13.24 6.56 15.08
CA LEU A 12 12.68 6.83 13.75
C LEU A 12 11.56 5.83 13.41
N PHE A 13 11.81 4.53 13.55
CA PHE A 13 10.80 3.51 13.27
C PHE A 13 9.59 3.59 14.20
N LEU A 14 9.82 3.91 15.48
CA LEU A 14 8.75 4.09 16.45
C LEU A 14 7.88 5.31 16.10
N VAL A 15 8.49 6.45 15.75
CA VAL A 15 7.77 7.65 15.30
C VAL A 15 6.99 7.37 14.02
N LEU A 16 7.59 6.69 13.03
CA LEU A 16 6.91 6.32 11.78
C LEU A 16 5.75 5.36 12.03
N GLY A 17 5.92 4.36 12.90
CA GLY A 17 4.87 3.42 13.26
C GLY A 17 3.69 4.09 13.95
N VAL A 18 3.95 4.95 14.94
CA VAL A 18 2.91 5.76 15.60
C VAL A 18 2.24 6.71 14.61
N HIS A 19 3.00 7.38 13.75
CA HIS A 19 2.43 8.26 12.73
C HIS A 19 1.52 7.51 11.76
N LYS A 20 1.88 6.28 11.39
CA LYS A 20 1.08 5.42 10.51
C LYS A 20 -0.21 4.94 11.19
N LEU A 21 -0.14 4.59 12.47
CA LEU A 21 -1.33 4.23 13.28
C LEU A 21 -2.25 5.41 13.58
N ASN A 22 -1.69 6.60 13.74
CA ASN A 22 -2.41 7.83 14.06
C ASN A 22 -2.87 8.59 12.80
N ARG A 23 -2.72 7.97 11.62
CA ARG A 23 -3.22 8.52 10.36
C ARG A 23 -4.73 8.29 10.31
N ASP A 24 -5.46 9.12 11.06
CA ASP A 24 -6.91 9.15 11.03
C ASP A 24 -7.42 9.58 9.64
N THR A 25 -8.33 8.74 9.14
CA THR A 25 -9.42 9.00 8.20
C THR A 25 -9.08 9.49 6.79
N ILE A 26 -8.74 8.53 5.91
CA ILE A 26 -9.30 8.58 4.54
C ILE A 26 -10.81 8.32 4.58
N SER A 27 -11.31 7.66 5.63
CA SER A 27 -12.73 7.44 5.94
C SER A 27 -13.64 8.67 5.77
N ASP A 28 -13.16 9.89 6.03
CA ASP A 28 -13.94 11.13 5.91
C ASP A 28 -13.82 11.84 4.54
N LYS A 29 -12.95 11.35 3.64
CA LYS A 29 -12.71 11.99 2.35
C LYS A 29 -13.59 11.38 1.28
N HIS A 30 -14.28 12.23 0.54
CA HIS A 30 -15.04 11.83 -0.63
C HIS A 30 -14.10 11.19 -1.66
N LEU A 31 -14.31 9.90 -1.93
CA LEU A 31 -13.58 9.20 -2.99
C LEU A 31 -14.28 9.44 -4.33
N PHE A 32 -13.48 9.64 -5.38
CA PHE A 32 -13.95 9.78 -6.75
C PHE A 32 -13.81 8.43 -7.45
N GLY A 33 -14.89 7.92 -8.04
CA GLY A 33 -14.87 6.69 -8.81
C GLY A 33 -14.41 6.94 -10.25
N ILE A 34 -13.27 6.37 -10.63
CA ILE A 34 -12.79 6.36 -12.01
C ILE A 34 -13.20 5.02 -12.63
N THR A 35 -14.14 5.08 -13.57
CA THR A 35 -14.60 3.91 -14.33
C THR A 35 -13.91 3.84 -15.67
N GLY A 36 -13.40 2.66 -16.04
CA GLY A 36 -12.74 2.47 -17.32
C GLY A 36 -12.48 1.00 -17.66
N VAL A 37 -11.82 0.79 -18.79
CA VAL A 37 -11.38 -0.53 -19.25
C VAL A 37 -9.88 -0.68 -19.04
N ILE A 38 -9.45 -1.80 -18.49
CA ILE A 38 -8.04 -2.08 -18.24
C ILE A 38 -7.30 -2.25 -19.57
N LYS A 39 -6.31 -1.40 -19.85
CA LYS A 39 -5.43 -1.51 -21.03
C LYS A 39 -4.18 -2.32 -20.76
N SER A 40 -3.59 -2.12 -19.60
CA SER A 40 -2.37 -2.81 -19.19
C SER A 40 -2.33 -2.92 -17.68
N ILE A 41 -1.68 -3.98 -17.19
CA ILE A 41 -1.46 -4.22 -15.78
C ILE A 41 0.01 -4.57 -15.56
N ASN A 42 0.59 -4.00 -14.53
CA ASN A 42 1.82 -4.43 -13.91
C ASN A 42 1.46 -5.13 -12.58
N CYS A 43 1.73 -6.42 -12.51
CA CYS A 43 1.44 -7.27 -11.35
C CYS A 43 2.52 -7.21 -10.28
N ALA A 44 3.54 -6.34 -10.45
CA ALA A 44 4.62 -6.13 -9.50
C ALA A 44 4.08 -6.16 -8.05
N SER A 45 4.68 -7.02 -7.24
CA SER A 45 4.40 -7.10 -5.81
C SER A 45 5.73 -7.21 -5.07
N GLY A 46 5.89 -6.40 -4.01
CA GLY A 46 7.09 -6.42 -3.18
C GLY A 46 7.96 -5.16 -3.24
N SER A 47 8.84 -5.06 -2.25
CA SER A 47 9.59 -3.84 -1.93
C SER A 47 10.53 -3.31 -3.01
N LYS A 48 10.89 -4.12 -4.02
CA LYS A 48 11.79 -3.72 -5.11
C LYS A 48 11.07 -3.28 -6.39
N ASP A 49 9.91 -3.84 -6.65
CA ASP A 49 9.19 -3.66 -7.93
C ASP A 49 8.03 -2.67 -7.81
N GLY A 50 7.73 -2.23 -6.58
CA GLY A 50 6.67 -1.28 -6.28
C GLY A 50 5.30 -1.96 -6.16
N PRO A 51 4.24 -1.19 -5.81
CA PRO A 51 2.90 -1.73 -5.75
C PRO A 51 2.38 -2.11 -7.15
N PRO A 52 1.42 -3.04 -7.23
CA PRO A 52 0.77 -3.35 -8.49
C PRO A 52 0.14 -2.09 -9.07
N SER A 53 0.11 -1.99 -10.39
CA SER A 53 -0.41 -0.79 -11.08
C SER A 53 -1.07 -1.16 -12.39
N LEU A 54 -1.95 -0.31 -12.89
CA LEU A 54 -2.63 -0.52 -14.16
C LEU A 54 -2.89 0.79 -14.89
N GLN A 55 -3.18 0.69 -16.18
CA GLN A 55 -3.71 1.78 -16.98
C GLN A 55 -5.18 1.52 -17.30
N LEU A 56 -6.05 2.44 -16.86
CA LEU A 56 -7.46 2.46 -17.25
C LEU A 56 -7.64 3.39 -18.45
N GLU A 57 -8.27 2.88 -19.51
CA GLU A 57 -8.87 3.71 -20.55
C GLU A 57 -10.24 4.17 -20.06
N THR A 58 -10.35 5.48 -19.87
CA THR A 58 -11.57 6.17 -19.47
C THR A 58 -12.05 7.05 -20.61
N VAL A 59 -13.22 7.67 -20.45
CA VAL A 59 -13.78 8.60 -21.44
C VAL A 59 -12.87 9.82 -21.65
N ASP A 60 -12.16 10.24 -20.60
CA ASP A 60 -11.27 11.41 -20.60
C ASP A 60 -9.82 11.07 -20.97
N GLY A 61 -9.54 9.80 -21.30
CA GLY A 61 -8.21 9.31 -21.69
C GLY A 61 -7.65 8.23 -20.76
N LEU A 62 -6.34 8.03 -20.83
CA LEU A 62 -5.63 7.01 -20.05
C LEU A 62 -5.30 7.53 -18.65
N ARG A 63 -5.59 6.72 -17.64
CA ARG A 63 -5.29 7.00 -16.22
C ARG A 63 -4.39 5.91 -15.65
N HIS A 64 -3.29 6.31 -15.02
CA HIS A 64 -2.42 5.39 -14.31
C HIS A 64 -2.87 5.25 -12.85
N ILE A 65 -3.20 4.03 -12.43
CA ILE A 65 -3.68 3.74 -11.09
C ILE A 65 -2.73 2.75 -10.41
N SER A 66 -2.20 3.14 -9.25
CA SER A 66 -1.51 2.25 -8.32
C SER A 66 -2.53 1.56 -7.42
N LEU A 67 -2.34 0.26 -7.20
CA LEU A 67 -3.25 -0.61 -6.48
C LEU A 67 -2.60 -1.11 -5.18
N LEU A 68 -3.43 -1.58 -4.26
CA LEU A 68 -2.96 -2.31 -3.07
C LEU A 68 -2.42 -3.70 -3.46
N GLU A 69 -1.45 -4.23 -2.72
CA GLU A 69 -0.85 -5.56 -2.98
C GLU A 69 -1.90 -6.68 -2.96
N GLU A 70 -2.96 -6.57 -2.14
CA GLU A 70 -4.14 -7.45 -2.12
C GLU A 70 -4.72 -7.72 -3.51
N PHE A 71 -4.62 -6.78 -4.45
CA PHE A 71 -5.05 -6.99 -5.83
C PHE A 71 -4.33 -8.21 -6.43
N SER A 72 -3.00 -8.23 -6.37
CA SER A 72 -2.20 -9.31 -6.96
C SER A 72 -2.56 -10.68 -6.36
N PHE A 73 -2.77 -10.74 -5.05
CA PHE A 73 -3.17 -11.95 -4.34
C PHE A 73 -4.60 -12.41 -4.69
N ARG A 74 -5.58 -11.50 -4.67
CA ARG A 74 -7.00 -11.83 -4.87
C ARG A 74 -7.34 -12.12 -6.33
N THR A 75 -6.61 -11.54 -7.29
CA THR A 75 -6.82 -11.78 -8.73
C THR A 75 -5.87 -12.79 -9.33
N ASN A 76 -4.85 -13.26 -8.59
CA ASN A 76 -3.75 -14.06 -9.12
C ASN A 76 -3.13 -13.40 -10.36
N CYS A 77 -2.69 -12.16 -10.18
CA CYS A 77 -2.38 -11.25 -11.28
C CYS A 77 -1.33 -11.81 -12.23
N ASP A 78 -0.25 -12.40 -11.73
CA ASP A 78 0.85 -12.91 -12.57
C ASP A 78 0.38 -13.99 -13.55
N GLU A 79 -0.46 -14.91 -13.10
CA GLU A 79 -0.98 -15.99 -13.95
C GLU A 79 -2.13 -15.52 -14.85
N LYS A 80 -2.94 -14.55 -14.38
CA LYS A 80 -4.18 -14.14 -15.04
C LYS A 80 -4.11 -12.81 -15.76
N LYS A 81 -2.94 -12.15 -15.81
CA LYS A 81 -2.74 -10.81 -16.39
C LYS A 81 -3.46 -10.58 -17.71
N ASN A 82 -3.29 -11.48 -18.68
CA ASN A 82 -3.90 -11.34 -20.00
C ASN A 82 -5.42 -11.42 -19.98
N SER A 83 -6.00 -12.14 -19.01
CA SER A 83 -7.45 -12.23 -18.82
C SER A 83 -8.04 -11.03 -18.09
N LEU A 84 -7.21 -10.25 -17.39
CA LEU A 84 -7.62 -9.04 -16.68
C LEU A 84 -7.65 -7.81 -17.60
N VAL A 85 -6.79 -7.80 -18.63
CA VAL A 85 -6.81 -6.76 -19.67
C VAL A 85 -8.11 -6.84 -20.48
N GLY A 86 -8.71 -5.69 -20.77
CA GLY A 86 -9.98 -5.58 -21.48
C GLY A 86 -11.22 -5.64 -20.58
N LYS A 87 -11.05 -5.90 -19.28
CA LYS A 87 -12.15 -5.89 -18.31
C LYS A 87 -12.49 -4.48 -17.85
N SER A 88 -13.78 -4.27 -17.56
CA SER A 88 -14.26 -3.05 -16.90
C SER A 88 -13.83 -3.04 -15.44
N ALA A 89 -13.35 -1.90 -14.97
CA ALA A 89 -12.95 -1.70 -13.59
C ALA A 89 -13.35 -0.31 -13.08
N VAL A 90 -13.54 -0.22 -11.77
CA VAL A 90 -13.81 1.03 -11.06
C VAL A 90 -12.72 1.18 -10.00
N ALA A 91 -12.02 2.31 -10.04
CA ALA A 91 -10.98 2.67 -9.07
C ALA A 91 -11.41 3.92 -8.29
N SER A 92 -11.57 3.79 -6.97
CA SER A 92 -11.93 4.93 -6.11
C SER A 92 -10.67 5.63 -5.61
N VAL A 93 -10.52 6.91 -5.91
CA VAL A 93 -9.30 7.71 -5.68
C VAL A 93 -9.60 8.97 -4.87
N LEU A 94 -8.56 9.60 -4.30
CA LEU A 94 -8.71 10.84 -3.52
C LEU A 94 -8.79 12.13 -4.36
N SER A 95 -8.32 12.11 -5.60
CA SER A 95 -8.30 13.28 -6.47
C SER A 95 -8.44 12.86 -7.92
N GLU A 96 -9.28 13.55 -8.67
CA GLU A 96 -9.57 13.25 -10.08
C GLU A 96 -8.49 13.80 -11.04
N SER A 97 -7.69 14.77 -10.59
CA SER A 97 -6.82 15.57 -11.46
C SER A 97 -5.36 15.10 -11.54
N ALA A 98 -4.97 14.05 -10.81
CA ALA A 98 -3.58 13.57 -10.82
C ALA A 98 -3.33 12.58 -11.98
N GLU A 99 -2.14 12.64 -12.57
CA GLU A 99 -1.72 11.71 -13.65
C GLU A 99 -1.46 10.29 -13.14
N SER A 100 -1.07 10.15 -11.87
CA SER A 100 -0.90 8.87 -11.17
C SER A 100 -1.59 8.92 -9.82
N GLN A 101 -2.43 7.93 -9.53
CA GLN A 101 -3.29 7.93 -8.35
C GLN A 101 -3.29 6.56 -7.66
N SER A 102 -3.34 6.55 -6.34
CA SER A 102 -3.57 5.34 -5.57
C SER A 102 -5.06 5.08 -5.43
N ALA A 103 -5.49 3.88 -5.79
CA ALA A 103 -6.85 3.42 -5.54
C ALA A 103 -6.99 2.99 -4.07
N TYR A 104 -8.05 3.50 -3.44
CA TYR A 104 -8.47 3.18 -2.08
C TYR A 104 -9.54 2.11 -2.03
N GLN A 105 -10.25 1.92 -3.15
CA GLN A 105 -11.14 0.80 -3.39
C GLN A 105 -11.01 0.44 -4.87
N PHE A 106 -11.13 -0.84 -5.18
CA PHE A 106 -11.05 -1.32 -6.56
C PHE A 106 -12.05 -2.43 -6.82
N GLU A 107 -12.81 -2.27 -7.90
CA GLU A 107 -13.77 -3.24 -8.39
C GLU A 107 -13.40 -3.70 -9.80
N LEU A 108 -13.59 -4.98 -10.07
CA LEU A 108 -13.40 -5.60 -11.37
C LEU A 108 -14.69 -6.26 -11.81
N GLU A 109 -15.25 -5.82 -12.94
CA GLU A 109 -16.53 -6.33 -13.48
C GLU A 109 -17.68 -6.31 -12.44
N GLY A 110 -17.71 -5.28 -11.59
CA GLY A 110 -18.72 -5.13 -10.52
C GLY A 110 -18.50 -6.02 -9.30
N ARG A 111 -17.34 -6.70 -9.20
CA ARG A 111 -16.90 -7.41 -8.01
C ARG A 111 -15.83 -6.61 -7.29
N GLU A 112 -16.06 -6.30 -6.03
CA GLU A 112 -15.04 -5.70 -5.16
C GLU A 112 -13.84 -6.64 -5.00
N ILE A 113 -12.65 -6.11 -5.29
CA ILE A 113 -11.38 -6.80 -5.07
C ILE A 113 -10.81 -6.40 -3.72
N TYR A 114 -10.78 -5.10 -3.41
CA TYR A 114 -10.42 -4.59 -2.10
C TYR A 114 -11.13 -3.27 -1.81
N SER A 115 -11.31 -2.97 -0.54
CA SER A 115 -12.02 -1.79 -0.05
C SER A 115 -11.10 -0.82 0.70
N LEU A 116 -11.66 0.32 1.11
CA LEU A 116 -10.96 1.27 1.96
C LEU A 116 -10.52 0.64 3.30
N GLU A 117 -11.32 -0.27 3.84
CA GLU A 117 -11.01 -0.98 5.08
C GLU A 117 -9.77 -1.88 4.91
N ASP A 118 -9.63 -2.56 3.76
CA ASP A 118 -8.43 -3.34 3.44
C ASP A 118 -7.18 -2.44 3.42
N VAL A 119 -7.28 -1.23 2.87
CA VAL A 119 -6.19 -0.24 2.84
C VAL A 119 -5.85 0.27 4.24
N GLU A 120 -6.86 0.59 5.05
CA GLU A 120 -6.66 1.03 6.44
C GLU A 120 -6.03 -0.07 7.31
N ASN A 121 -6.44 -1.33 7.11
CA ASN A 121 -5.87 -2.48 7.82
C ASN A 121 -4.41 -2.72 7.41
N SER A 122 -4.10 -2.67 6.11
CA SER A 122 -2.71 -2.78 5.61
C SER A 122 -1.80 -1.67 6.18
N ASP A 123 -2.32 -0.44 6.24
CA ASP A 123 -1.60 0.70 6.83
C ASP A 123 -1.36 0.48 8.35
N LYS A 124 -2.35 -0.06 9.07
CA LYS A 124 -2.22 -0.40 10.50
C LYS A 124 -1.22 -1.53 10.73
N GLU A 125 -1.29 -2.61 9.96
CA GLU A 125 -0.33 -3.72 10.04
C GLU A 125 1.10 -3.25 9.83
N THR A 126 1.31 -2.38 8.84
CA THR A 126 2.61 -1.74 8.61
C THR A 126 3.04 -0.91 9.82
N GLY A 127 2.14 -0.12 10.40
CA GLY A 127 2.40 0.66 11.61
C GLY A 127 2.82 -0.22 12.79
N PHE A 128 2.10 -1.32 13.05
CA PHE A 128 2.43 -2.27 14.11
C PHE A 128 3.77 -2.99 13.85
N ALA A 129 4.05 -3.38 12.61
CA ALA A 129 5.31 -4.01 12.24
C ALA A 129 6.51 -3.10 12.53
N LEU A 130 6.41 -1.80 12.23
CA LEU A 130 7.44 -0.81 12.54
C LEU A 130 7.67 -0.66 14.06
N ILE A 131 6.60 -0.67 14.84
CA ILE A 131 6.70 -0.62 16.31
C ILE A 131 7.36 -1.90 16.85
N LEU A 132 6.94 -3.08 16.40
CA LEU A 132 7.54 -4.35 16.82
C LEU A 132 9.04 -4.41 16.48
N LEU A 133 9.42 -4.00 15.26
CA LEU A 133 10.82 -3.89 14.85
C LEU A 133 11.60 -2.97 15.80
N SER A 134 11.04 -1.82 16.14
CA SER A 134 11.69 -0.89 17.08
C SER A 134 11.92 -1.53 18.45
N LEU A 135 10.94 -2.27 18.99
CA LEU A 135 11.09 -2.98 20.27
C LEU A 135 12.18 -4.06 20.21
N VAL A 136 12.21 -4.86 19.13
CA VAL A 136 13.26 -5.89 18.92
C VAL A 136 14.64 -5.26 18.87
N MET A 137 14.79 -4.09 18.24
CA MET A 137 16.05 -3.34 18.21
C MET A 137 16.47 -2.84 19.58
N VAL A 138 15.55 -2.29 20.39
CA VAL A 138 15.84 -1.90 21.78
C VAL A 138 16.32 -3.10 22.61
N VAL A 139 15.59 -4.21 22.58
CA VAL A 139 15.94 -5.43 23.34
C VAL A 139 17.32 -5.94 22.91
N SER A 140 17.61 -5.95 21.61
CA SER A 140 18.91 -6.36 21.08
C SER A 140 20.06 -5.48 21.56
N LEU A 141 19.84 -4.16 21.67
CA LEU A 141 20.83 -3.24 22.24
C LEU A 141 21.06 -3.48 23.73
N PHE A 142 19.99 -3.73 24.50
CA PHE A 142 20.09 -4.04 25.94
C PHE A 142 20.82 -5.36 26.20
N LEU A 143 20.49 -6.43 25.45
CA LEU A 143 21.18 -7.73 25.56
C LEU A 143 22.65 -7.62 25.19
N ARG A 144 22.98 -6.86 24.14
CA ARG A 144 24.38 -6.62 23.75
C ARG A 144 25.14 -5.83 24.80
N SER A 145 24.53 -4.79 25.37
CA SER A 145 25.12 -4.01 26.46
C SER A 145 25.38 -4.84 27.71
N LYS A 146 24.60 -5.89 27.95
CA LYS A 146 24.76 -6.78 29.11
C LYS A 146 25.85 -7.83 28.91
N ASN A 147 26.12 -8.24 27.67
CA ASN A 147 27.21 -9.18 27.34
C ASN A 147 28.58 -8.50 27.16
N ASP A 148 28.62 -7.17 26.98
CA ASP A 148 29.86 -6.37 26.91
C ASP A 148 30.32 -5.84 28.29
N THR A 149 29.61 -6.17 29.38
CA THR A 149 29.98 -5.94 30.80
C THR A 149 30.29 -7.26 31.48
#